data_AF-A0A970PNH9-F1
#
_entry.id   AF-A0A970PNH9-F1
#
_cell.length_a   1.000
_cell.length_b   1.000
_cell.length_c   1.000
_cell.angle_alpha   90.00
_cell.angle_beta   90.00
_cell.angle_gamma   90.00
#
_symmetry.space_group_name_H-M   'P 1'
#
loop_
_entity.id
_entity.type
_entity.pdbx_description
1 polymer ?
#
loop_
_entity_poly.entity_id
_entity_poly.type
_entity_poly.pdbx_seq_one_letter_code
_entity_poly.pdbx_strand_id
1 'polypeptide(L)'
;MKKNAGKLNLDQYREALTGTLREWVRIPSLKADAVPGAPFGPELARMLDTALASCRALGFETRNVDGYVGEAWMGEGSDEDALAILAHVDVVPVGDGWTREPFGGAVEGSTMYGRGTSDDKGPLAAAL
;
A
#
# COMPACT_ATOMS: atom_id res chain seq x y z
N MET A 1 -11.60 -11.91 -34.42
CA MET A 1 -12.21 -12.49 -33.20
C MET A 1 -12.25 -11.40 -32.13
N LYS A 2 -13.43 -10.88 -31.78
CA LYS A 2 -13.57 -9.96 -30.64
C LYS A 2 -13.57 -10.81 -29.37
N LYS A 3 -12.52 -10.74 -28.55
CA LYS A 3 -12.52 -11.35 -27.22
C LYS A 3 -13.56 -10.59 -26.39
N ASN A 4 -14.60 -11.28 -25.92
CA ASN A 4 -15.49 -10.77 -24.88
C ASN A 4 -14.66 -10.59 -23.61
N ALA A 5 -14.18 -9.38 -23.36
CA ALA A 5 -13.79 -9.00 -22.01
C ALA A 5 -15.07 -8.97 -21.18
N GLY A 6 -15.35 -10.03 -20.43
CA GLY A 6 -16.41 -10.01 -19.43
C GLY A 6 -16.19 -8.78 -18.53
N LYS A 7 -17.26 -8.06 -18.19
CA LYS A 7 -17.16 -6.90 -17.28
C LYS A 7 -16.31 -7.29 -16.07
N LEU A 8 -15.25 -6.52 -15.82
CA LEU A 8 -14.43 -6.66 -14.62
C LEU A 8 -15.35 -6.49 -13.40
N ASN A 9 -15.55 -7.57 -12.64
CA ASN A 9 -16.30 -7.52 -11.39
C ASN A 9 -15.30 -7.24 -10.26
N LEU A 10 -15.22 -5.99 -9.83
CA LEU A 10 -14.33 -5.58 -8.74
C LEU A 10 -14.87 -6.00 -7.37
N ASP A 11 -16.17 -6.28 -7.24
CA ASP A 11 -16.77 -6.62 -5.94
C ASP A 11 -16.22 -7.94 -5.37
N GLN A 12 -15.78 -8.86 -6.24
CA GLN A 12 -15.14 -10.10 -5.79
C GLN A 12 -13.79 -9.87 -5.07
N TYR A 13 -13.12 -8.74 -5.33
CA TYR A 13 -11.84 -8.39 -4.72
C TYR A 13 -12.00 -7.48 -3.50
N ARG A 14 -13.22 -7.03 -3.19
CA ARG A 14 -13.49 -6.05 -2.12
C ARG A 14 -12.92 -6.49 -0.77
N GLU A 15 -13.15 -7.74 -0.37
CA GLU A 15 -12.68 -8.25 0.91
C GLU A 15 -11.15 -8.31 0.96
N ALA A 16 -10.50 -8.80 -0.10
CA ALA A 16 -9.04 -8.83 -0.18
C ALA A 16 -8.44 -7.42 -0.13
N LEU A 17 -8.94 -6.49 -0.96
CA LEU A 17 -8.44 -5.11 -1.02
C LEU A 17 -8.63 -4.38 0.31
N THR A 18 -9.80 -4.49 0.92
CA THR A 18 -10.07 -3.86 2.23
C THR A 18 -9.31 -4.54 3.37
N GLY A 19 -9.03 -5.84 3.28
CA GLY A 19 -8.16 -6.57 4.18
C GLY A 19 -6.72 -6.05 4.15
N THR A 20 -6.13 -5.98 2.95
CA THR A 20 -4.79 -5.42 2.71
C THR A 20 -4.69 -3.97 3.21
N LEU A 21 -5.64 -3.11 2.82
CA LEU A 21 -5.63 -1.72 3.27
C LEU A 21 -5.72 -1.61 4.80
N ARG A 22 -6.56 -2.43 5.44
CA ARG A 22 -6.71 -2.41 6.89
C ARG A 22 -5.44 -2.86 7.60
N GLU A 23 -4.75 -3.87 7.08
CA GLU A 23 -3.45 -4.30 7.58
C GLU A 23 -2.43 -3.16 7.48
N TRP A 24 -2.35 -2.51 6.32
CA TRP A 24 -1.42 -1.41 6.08
C TRP A 24 -1.72 -0.20 6.96
N VAL A 25 -2.99 0.17 7.15
CA VAL A 25 -3.42 1.28 8.03
C VAL A 25 -3.03 1.03 9.49
N ARG A 26 -2.95 -0.23 9.93
CA ARG A 26 -2.51 -0.58 11.28
C ARG A 26 -1.02 -0.42 11.52
N ILE A 27 -0.26 -0.06 10.49
CA ILE A 27 1.16 0.26 10.60
C ILE A 27 1.30 1.79 10.70
N PRO A 28 1.70 2.34 11.86
CA PRO A 28 1.92 3.77 12.03
C PRO A 28 3.24 4.19 11.37
N SER A 29 3.26 4.22 10.03
CA SER A 29 4.41 4.51 9.17
C SER A 29 4.77 6.01 9.14
N LEU A 30 4.90 6.59 10.33
CA LEU A 30 5.40 7.95 10.55
C LEU A 30 6.91 7.96 10.39
N LYS A 31 7.45 9.05 9.85
CA LYS A 31 8.90 9.30 9.86
C LYS A 31 9.41 9.36 11.30
N ALA A 32 10.48 8.61 11.57
CA ALA A 32 11.23 8.66 12.82
C ALA A 32 12.74 8.66 12.55
N ASP A 33 13.53 8.57 13.62
CA ASP A 33 14.99 8.57 13.54
C ASP A 33 15.51 7.34 12.78
N ALA A 34 16.56 7.58 11.98
CA ALA A 34 17.19 6.53 11.19
C ALA A 34 17.85 5.47 12.08
N VAL A 35 17.64 4.21 11.72
CA VAL A 35 18.39 3.06 12.25
C VAL A 35 18.97 2.25 11.08
N PRO A 36 19.97 1.39 11.30
CA PRO A 36 20.55 0.60 10.21
C PRO A 36 19.47 -0.16 9.41
N GLY A 37 19.42 0.07 8.09
CA GLY A 37 18.42 -0.54 7.19
C GLY A 37 17.02 0.12 7.20
N ALA A 38 16.81 1.15 8.02
CA ALA A 38 15.55 1.88 8.10
C ALA A 38 15.82 3.40 8.21
N PRO A 39 16.10 4.08 7.08
CA PRO A 39 16.53 5.48 7.05
C PRO A 39 15.46 6.47 7.56
N PHE A 40 14.21 6.03 7.65
CA PHE A 40 13.08 6.84 8.12
C PHE A 40 12.37 6.24 9.34
N GLY A 41 13.06 5.34 10.04
CA GLY A 41 12.56 4.69 11.24
C GLY A 41 11.95 3.30 11.00
N PRO A 42 11.87 2.49 12.07
CA PRO A 42 11.56 1.06 11.97
C PRO A 42 10.14 0.78 11.50
N GLU A 43 9.14 1.57 11.91
CA GLU A 43 7.74 1.36 11.50
C GLU A 43 7.50 1.68 10.02
N LEU A 44 8.20 2.69 9.48
CA LEU A 44 8.12 3.00 8.06
C LEU A 44 8.81 1.93 7.21
N ALA A 45 9.97 1.42 7.65
CA ALA A 45 10.62 0.27 7.01
C ALA A 45 9.71 -0.98 7.06
N ARG A 46 9.08 -1.25 8.21
CA ARG A 46 8.10 -2.35 8.35
C ARG A 46 6.94 -2.22 7.38
N MET A 47 6.42 -1.01 7.18
CA MET A 47 5.35 -0.75 6.20
C MET A 47 5.83 -1.01 4.78
N LEU A 48 7.02 -0.53 4.42
CA LEU A 48 7.61 -0.76 3.10
C LEU A 48 7.76 -2.27 2.81
N ASP A 49 8.32 -3.01 3.76
CA ASP A 49 8.49 -4.47 3.64
C ASP A 49 7.14 -5.20 3.55
N THR A 50 6.12 -4.73 4.29
CA THR A 50 4.76 -5.26 4.24
C THR A 50 4.13 -5.03 2.87
N ALA A 51 4.25 -3.83 2.30
CA ALA A 51 3.74 -3.54 0.97
C ALA A 51 4.43 -4.40 -0.11
N LEU A 52 5.75 -4.54 -0.05
CA LEU A 52 6.48 -5.43 -0.96
C LEU A 52 6.08 -6.90 -0.78
N ALA A 53 5.77 -7.34 0.44
CA ALA A 53 5.24 -8.68 0.68
C ALA A 53 3.86 -8.87 0.03
N SER A 54 2.97 -7.88 0.10
CA SER A 54 1.69 -7.89 -0.60
C SER A 54 1.89 -7.97 -2.12
N CYS A 55 2.83 -7.20 -2.70
CA CYS A 55 3.15 -7.28 -4.12
C CYS A 55 3.67 -8.67 -4.51
N ARG A 56 4.58 -9.27 -3.73
CA ARG A 56 5.06 -10.64 -3.98
C ARG A 56 3.93 -11.67 -3.95
N ALA A 57 2.98 -11.53 -3.03
CA ALA A 57 1.83 -12.42 -2.94
C ALA A 57 0.91 -12.34 -4.18
N LEU A 58 0.91 -11.20 -4.87
CA LEU A 58 0.20 -11.00 -6.15
C LEU A 58 1.02 -11.47 -7.37
N GLY A 59 2.26 -11.91 -7.17
CA GLY A 59 3.13 -12.44 -8.23
C GLY A 59 4.12 -11.42 -8.81
N PHE A 60 4.24 -10.24 -8.22
CA PHE A 60 5.30 -9.28 -8.61
C PHE A 60 6.66 -9.77 -8.14
N GLU A 61 7.68 -9.53 -8.94
CA GLU A 61 9.05 -9.51 -8.45
C GLU A 61 9.27 -8.21 -7.67
N THR A 62 10.01 -8.27 -6.56
CA THR A 62 10.17 -7.10 -5.68
C THR A 62 11.60 -6.91 -5.24
N ARG A 63 12.03 -5.65 -5.12
CA ARG A 63 13.32 -5.26 -4.56
C ARG A 63 13.12 -4.16 -3.52
N ASN A 64 13.77 -4.31 -2.37
CA ASN A 64 13.96 -3.23 -1.42
C ASN A 64 15.34 -2.59 -1.70
N VAL A 65 15.37 -1.28 -1.90
CA VAL A 65 16.57 -0.49 -2.17
C VAL A 65 16.96 0.24 -0.89
N ASP A 66 17.80 -0.42 -0.08
CA ASP A 66 18.41 0.10 1.16
C ASP A 66 17.42 0.72 2.18
N GLY A 67 16.16 0.29 2.16
CA GLY A 67 15.09 0.81 3.01
C GLY A 67 14.54 2.17 2.56
N TYR A 68 15.01 2.71 1.44
CA TYR A 68 14.54 3.99 0.88
C TYR A 68 13.35 3.83 -0.06
N VAL A 69 13.43 2.86 -0.96
CA VAL A 69 12.43 2.65 -2.02
C VAL A 69 12.15 1.16 -2.16
N GLY A 70 10.88 0.85 -2.39
CA GLY A 70 10.43 -0.47 -2.79
C GLY A 70 10.07 -0.44 -4.27
N GLU A 71 10.59 -1.41 -5.02
CA GLU A 71 10.25 -1.61 -6.42
C GLU A 71 9.48 -2.92 -6.54
N ALA A 72 8.42 -2.92 -7.33
CA ALA A 72 7.65 -4.09 -7.68
C ALA A 72 7.36 -4.06 -9.19
N TRP A 73 7.69 -5.13 -9.91
CA TRP A 73 7.49 -5.20 -11.35
C TRP A 73 6.85 -6.53 -11.76
N MET A 74 6.03 -6.46 -12.80
CA MET A 74 5.36 -7.60 -13.42
C MET A 74 5.14 -7.30 -14.90
N GLY A 75 5.28 -8.31 -15.75
CA GLY A 75 5.08 -8.21 -17.19
C GLY A 75 6.34 -8.54 -17.97
N GLU A 76 6.25 -8.33 -19.29
CA GLU A 76 7.31 -8.56 -20.26
C GLU A 76 7.54 -7.26 -21.04
N GLY A 77 8.74 -7.04 -21.56
CA GLY A 77 9.08 -5.85 -22.34
C GLY A 77 10.35 -5.17 -21.87
N SER A 78 10.67 -4.03 -22.48
CA SER A 78 11.80 -3.20 -22.07
C SER A 78 11.37 -2.16 -21.03
N ASP A 79 12.32 -1.65 -20.24
CA ASP A 79 12.06 -0.56 -19.30
C ASP A 79 11.56 0.73 -19.98
N GLU A 80 11.87 0.92 -21.27
CA GLU A 80 11.43 2.08 -22.05
C GLU A 80 9.92 2.07 -22.34
N ASP A 81 9.30 0.89 -22.34
CA ASP A 81 7.87 0.69 -22.57
C ASP A 81 7.07 0.58 -21.26
N ALA A 82 7.74 0.61 -20.11
CA ALA A 82 7.13 0.37 -18.81
C ALA A 82 6.21 1.52 -18.36
N LEU A 83 5.06 1.18 -17.78
CA LEU A 83 4.23 2.12 -17.04
C LEU A 83 4.63 2.10 -15.56
N ALA A 84 5.23 3.19 -15.10
CA ALA A 84 5.55 3.36 -13.68
C ALA A 84 4.34 3.92 -12.90
N ILE A 85 3.96 3.24 -11.82
CA ILE A 85 3.01 3.74 -10.83
C ILE A 85 3.81 4.12 -9.58
N LEU A 86 3.84 5.41 -9.27
CA LEU A 86 4.50 5.92 -8.06
C LEU A 86 3.46 6.13 -6.98
N ALA A 87 3.75 5.63 -5.78
CA ALA A 87 2.92 5.79 -4.59
C ALA A 87 3.82 5.93 -3.37
N HIS A 88 3.24 6.31 -2.24
CA HIS A 88 3.97 6.37 -0.97
C HIS A 88 3.27 5.57 0.14
N VAL A 89 4.06 5.14 1.11
CA VAL A 89 3.59 4.32 2.24
C VAL A 89 3.79 4.99 3.59
N ASP A 90 4.45 6.16 3.61
CA ASP A 90 4.53 6.99 4.79
C ASP A 90 3.21 7.70 5.05
N VAL A 91 3.08 8.22 6.26
CA VAL A 91 1.91 9.00 6.65
C VAL A 91 2.34 10.23 7.42
N VAL A 92 1.51 11.26 7.37
CA VAL A 92 1.67 12.45 8.20
C VAL A 92 1.24 12.18 9.65
N PRO A 93 1.77 12.95 10.63
CA PRO A 93 1.36 12.86 12.02
C PRO A 93 -0.16 12.89 12.24
N VAL A 94 -0.58 12.27 13.33
CA VAL A 94 -1.95 12.31 13.81
C VAL A 94 -2.15 13.63 14.56
N GLY A 95 -3.11 14.45 14.09
CA GLY A 95 -3.55 15.65 14.80
C GLY A 95 -4.71 15.35 15.77
N ASP A 96 -5.29 16.39 16.34
CA ASP A 96 -6.42 16.26 17.27
C ASP A 96 -7.76 15.99 16.56
N GLY A 97 -8.79 15.62 17.34
CA GLY A 97 -10.18 15.54 16.87
C GLY A 97 -10.60 14.20 16.25
N TRP A 98 -9.78 13.16 16.37
CA TRP A 98 -10.15 11.81 15.94
C TRP A 98 -11.26 11.24 16.82
N THR A 99 -12.31 10.71 16.19
CA THR A 99 -13.40 9.99 16.87
C THR A 99 -13.25 8.47 16.79
N ARG A 100 -12.24 8.00 16.05
CA ARG A 100 -11.85 6.59 15.90
C ARG A 100 -10.34 6.50 16.00
N GLU A 101 -9.82 5.33 16.37
CA GLU A 101 -8.39 5.08 16.41
C GLU A 101 -7.73 5.33 15.03
N PRO A 102 -6.78 6.27 14.91
CA PRO A 102 -6.18 6.65 13.63
C PRO A 102 -5.52 5.48 12.90
N PHE A 103 -4.91 4.55 13.64
CA PHE A 103 -4.28 3.34 13.09
C PHE A 103 -5.11 2.08 13.36
N GLY A 104 -6.41 2.22 13.63
CA GLY A 104 -7.30 1.08 13.88
C GLY A 104 -7.87 0.43 12.62
N GLY A 105 -8.04 1.22 11.55
CA GLY A 105 -8.70 0.79 10.31
C GLY A 105 -10.15 0.39 10.57
N ALA A 106 -10.93 1.26 11.22
CA ALA A 106 -12.34 1.01 11.52
C ALA A 106 -13.17 1.06 10.23
N VAL A 107 -14.12 0.15 10.06
CA VAL A 107 -15.02 0.13 8.89
C VAL A 107 -16.44 0.34 9.37
N GLU A 108 -17.10 1.37 8.86
CA GLU A 108 -18.50 1.67 9.15
C GLU A 108 -19.24 1.84 7.81
N GLY A 109 -20.15 0.92 7.50
CA GLY A 109 -20.80 0.87 6.19
C GLY A 109 -19.78 0.66 5.07
N SER A 110 -19.72 1.60 4.13
CA SER A 110 -18.79 1.57 2.99
C SER A 110 -17.50 2.37 3.22
N THR A 111 -17.30 2.93 4.41
CA THR A 111 -16.19 3.83 4.71
C THR A 111 -15.20 3.20 5.67
N MET A 112 -13.91 3.25 5.33
CA MET A 112 -12.80 2.91 6.24
C MET A 112 -12.17 4.18 6.81
N TYR A 113 -12.11 4.27 8.12
CA TYR A 113 -11.46 5.35 8.86
C TYR A 113 -10.06 4.91 9.33
N GLY A 114 -9.06 5.72 8.99
CA GLY A 114 -7.70 5.59 9.50
C GLY A 114 -6.73 6.51 8.76
N ARG A 115 -5.61 6.85 9.39
CA ARG A 115 -4.54 7.60 8.76
C ARG A 115 -3.91 6.71 7.67
N GLY A 116 -3.80 7.25 6.47
CA GLY A 116 -3.31 6.52 5.31
C GLY A 116 -4.40 5.96 4.39
N THR A 117 -5.67 5.90 4.82
CA THR A 117 -6.73 5.27 4.00
C THR A 117 -6.96 5.99 2.68
N SER A 118 -6.80 7.32 2.62
CA SER A 118 -6.92 8.10 1.39
C SER A 118 -5.59 8.59 0.83
N ASP A 119 -4.56 8.73 1.67
CA ASP A 119 -3.26 9.32 1.33
C ASP A 119 -2.17 8.55 2.09
N ASP A 120 -1.50 7.58 1.48
CA ASP A 120 -1.74 7.05 0.10
C ASP A 120 -1.83 5.52 0.05
N LYS A 121 -2.00 4.89 1.22
CA LYS A 121 -2.12 3.43 1.32
C LYS A 121 -3.34 2.88 0.59
N GLY A 122 -4.46 3.61 0.60
CA GLY A 122 -5.67 3.21 -0.11
C GLY A 122 -5.50 3.23 -1.62
N PRO A 123 -5.10 4.37 -2.21
CA PRO A 123 -4.81 4.43 -3.65
C PRO A 123 -3.74 3.43 -4.10
N LEU A 124 -2.66 3.24 -3.35
CA LEU A 124 -1.67 2.19 -3.64
C LEU A 124 -2.30 0.80 -3.63
N ALA A 125 -3.06 0.44 -2.59
CA ALA A 125 -3.72 -0.86 -2.52
C ALA A 125 -4.72 -1.07 -3.65
N ALA A 126 -5.34 -0.01 -4.18
CA ALA A 126 -6.25 -0.08 -5.32
C ALA A 126 -5.53 -0.17 -6.68
N ALA A 127 -4.26 0.22 -6.76
CA ALA A 127 -3.44 0.12 -7.96
C ALA A 127 -2.83 -1.28 -8.16
N LEU A 128 -2.71 -2.05 -7.08
CA LEU A 128 -2.28 -3.46 -7.08
C LEU A 128 -3.40 -4.41 -7.50
#